data_AF-A0A533RB56-F1
#
_entry.id   AF-A0A533RB56-F1
#
_cell.length_a   1.000
_cell.length_b   1.000
_cell.length_c   1.000
_cell.angle_alpha   90.00
_cell.angle_beta   90.00
_cell.angle_gamma   90.00
#
_symmetry.space_group_name_H-M   'P 1'
#
loop_
_entity.id
_entity.type
_entity.pdbx_description
1 polymer ?
#
loop_
_entity_poly.entity_id
_entity_poly.type
_entity_poly.pdbx_seq_one_letter_code
_entity_poly.pdbx_strand_id
1 'polypeptide(L)'
;MSIYRVDKSEQPVVLFQADGSVMSGVVFLSACAYGHIGRQTLADLLREKGNFFPFRSEAGAFCVTNKATITHIRYEQTGIEPEYVALGNPVEVQINFAGGEQLRGTIVIEMPEGRTRLFDFINSMSGFFPMNIGDTHYLVNVAQIRDISPL
;
A
#
# COMPACT_ATOMS: atom_id res chain seq x y z
N MET A 1 9.56 24.17 27.59
CA MET A 1 9.28 24.46 26.17
C MET A 1 9.33 23.14 25.40
N SER A 2 8.20 22.68 24.86
CA SER A 2 8.19 21.58 23.89
C SER A 2 7.28 22.01 22.74
N ILE A 3 7.85 22.84 21.87
CA ILE A 3 7.23 23.30 20.63
C ILE A 3 7.51 22.21 19.60
N TYR A 4 6.47 21.71 18.91
CA TYR A 4 6.53 20.71 17.83
C TYR A 4 6.61 19.23 18.25
N ARG A 5 5.65 18.75 19.05
CA ARG A 5 5.32 17.32 19.04
C ARG A 5 4.20 17.11 18.02
N VAL A 6 4.55 16.73 16.79
CA VAL A 6 3.56 16.35 15.78
C VAL A 6 2.90 15.06 16.27
N ASP A 7 1.61 15.11 16.57
CA ASP A 7 0.84 13.91 16.89
C ASP A 7 0.90 12.95 15.70
N LYS A 8 1.51 11.79 15.92
CA LYS A 8 1.53 10.69 14.96
C LYS A 8 0.40 9.75 15.31
N SER A 9 -0.43 9.40 14.32
CA SER A 9 -1.40 8.32 14.49
C SER A 9 -0.80 6.99 14.11
N GLU A 10 -1.22 5.95 14.82
CA GLU A 10 -0.83 4.59 14.56
C GLU A 10 -1.85 3.97 13.60
N GLN A 11 -1.38 3.41 12.49
CA GLN A 11 -2.18 2.68 11.54
C GLN A 11 -1.82 1.20 11.66
N PRO A 12 -2.76 0.32 12.07
CA PRO A 12 -2.58 -1.12 12.03
C PRO A 12 -2.34 -1.59 10.60
N VAL A 13 -1.31 -2.42 10.41
CA VAL A 13 -0.95 -3.02 9.12
C VAL A 13 -0.43 -4.44 9.30
N VAL A 14 -0.56 -5.24 8.24
CA VAL A 14 0.15 -6.52 8.08
C VAL A 14 1.03 -6.43 6.85
N LEU A 15 2.34 -6.59 7.03
CA LEU A 15 3.34 -6.57 5.98
C LEU A 15 3.65 -7.99 5.52
N PHE A 16 3.55 -8.25 4.22
CA PHE A 16 3.94 -9.51 3.60
C PHE A 16 5.27 -9.29 2.88
N GLN A 17 6.26 -10.15 3.16
CA GLN A 17 7.62 -10.04 2.64
C GLN A 17 7.86 -11.05 1.52
N ALA A 18 8.80 -10.75 0.63
CA ALA A 18 9.15 -11.59 -0.51
C ALA A 18 9.78 -12.94 -0.11
N ASP A 19 10.29 -13.05 1.12
CA ASP A 19 10.78 -14.31 1.70
C ASP A 19 9.67 -15.16 2.33
N GLY A 20 8.40 -14.71 2.25
CA GLY A 20 7.24 -15.36 2.82
C GLY A 20 6.99 -15.02 4.29
N SER A 21 7.83 -14.19 4.93
CA SER A 21 7.59 -13.74 6.29
C SER A 21 6.43 -12.74 6.36
N VAL A 22 5.69 -12.78 7.47
CA VAL A 22 4.53 -11.92 7.71
C VAL A 22 4.73 -11.17 9.02
N MET A 23 4.53 -9.85 9.00
CA MET A 23 4.74 -8.98 10.15
C MET A 23 3.48 -8.16 10.43
N SER A 24 2.81 -8.44 11.54
CA SER A 24 1.67 -7.65 12.02
C SER A 24 2.11 -6.60 13.03
N GLY A 25 1.53 -5.40 12.96
CA GLY A 25 1.89 -4.30 13.84
C GLY A 25 1.30 -2.97 13.41
N VAL A 26 2.02 -1.89 13.69
CA VAL A 26 1.60 -0.52 13.35
C VAL A 26 2.71 0.26 12.65
N VAL A 27 2.28 1.17 11.77
CA VAL A 27 3.12 2.26 11.26
C VAL A 27 2.66 3.60 11.82
N PHE A 28 3.54 4.60 11.76
CA PHE A 28 3.30 5.91 12.35
C PHE A 28 3.08 6.94 11.25
N LEU A 29 1.84 7.42 11.13
CA LEU A 29 1.43 8.41 10.14
C LEU A 29 1.41 9.80 10.77
N SER A 30 1.97 10.79 10.06
CA SER A 30 2.00 12.18 10.52
C SER A 30 0.64 12.85 10.35
N ALA A 31 0.29 13.76 11.28
CA ALA A 31 -0.96 14.53 11.19
C ALA A 31 -1.03 15.47 9.96
N CYS A 32 0.11 15.84 9.36
CA CYS A 32 0.18 16.60 8.11
C CYS A 32 0.98 15.81 7.07
N ALA A 33 0.39 15.56 5.91
CA ALA A 33 1.12 15.07 4.74
C ALA A 33 1.98 16.19 4.12
N TYR A 34 3.21 15.87 3.69
CA TYR A 34 4.02 16.76 2.86
C TYR A 34 3.45 16.78 1.42
N GLY A 35 2.39 17.54 1.15
CA GLY A 35 1.92 17.77 -0.22
C GLY A 35 0.41 17.94 -0.42
N HIS A 36 -0.41 17.62 0.58
CA HIS A 36 -1.85 17.90 0.54
C HIS A 36 -2.38 18.25 1.94
N ILE A 37 -3.55 18.89 1.98
CA ILE A 37 -4.28 19.13 3.23
C ILE A 37 -4.82 17.77 3.69
N GLY A 38 -4.45 17.31 4.88
CA GLY A 38 -4.94 16.06 5.45
C GLY A 38 -3.89 15.25 6.21
N ARG A 39 -4.35 14.19 6.88
CA ARG A 39 -3.48 13.22 7.54
C ARG A 39 -2.68 12.48 6.47
N GLN A 40 -1.42 12.18 6.77
CA GLN A 40 -0.59 11.35 5.92
C GLN A 40 -1.25 9.98 5.76
N THR A 41 -1.42 9.51 4.52
CA THR A 41 -1.89 8.15 4.26
C THR A 41 -0.74 7.14 4.31
N LEU A 42 -1.06 5.84 4.39
CA LEU A 42 -0.06 4.79 4.26
C LEU A 42 0.67 4.87 2.90
N ALA A 43 -0.04 5.20 1.83
CA ALA A 43 0.55 5.37 0.50
C ALA A 43 1.56 6.52 0.47
N ASP A 44 1.27 7.63 1.16
CA ASP A 44 2.20 8.77 1.27
C ASP A 44 3.47 8.39 2.03
N LEU A 45 3.35 7.70 3.17
CA LEU A 45 4.49 7.20 3.94
C LEU A 45 5.40 6.31 3.07
N LEU A 46 4.82 5.43 2.25
CA LEU A 46 5.59 4.56 1.37
C LEU A 46 6.23 5.33 0.21
N ARG A 47 5.62 6.42 -0.24
CA ARG A 47 6.16 7.30 -1.30
C ARG A 47 7.24 8.27 -0.80
N GLU A 48 7.40 8.45 0.52
CA GLU A 48 8.47 9.27 1.10
C GLU A 48 9.86 8.82 0.64
N LYS A 49 10.81 9.76 0.59
CA LYS A 49 12.21 9.48 0.27
C LYS A 49 12.81 8.49 1.26
N GLY A 50 13.63 7.57 0.74
CA GLY A 50 14.31 6.55 1.53
C GLY A 50 13.64 5.18 1.41
N ASN A 51 14.48 4.15 1.54
CA ASN A 51 14.06 2.76 1.32
C ASN A 51 13.47 2.11 2.59
N PHE A 52 13.51 2.80 3.73
CA PHE A 52 13.10 2.25 5.02
C PHE A 52 12.05 3.13 5.69
N PHE A 53 11.17 2.53 6.48
CA PHE A 53 10.20 3.23 7.32
C PHE A 53 10.09 2.56 8.70
N PRO A 54 9.73 3.31 9.77
CA PRO A 54 9.58 2.76 11.10
C PRO A 54 8.33 1.87 11.20
N PHE A 55 8.50 0.71 11.83
CA PHE A 55 7.45 -0.25 12.10
C PHE A 55 7.54 -0.71 13.56
N ARG A 56 6.41 -0.91 14.21
CA ARG A 56 6.36 -1.52 15.54
C ARG A 56 5.50 -2.77 15.47
N SER A 57 6.11 -3.92 15.74
CA SER A 57 5.42 -5.21 15.79
C SER A 57 4.33 -5.23 16.88
N GLU A 58 3.39 -6.17 16.77
CA GLU A 58 2.41 -6.44 17.83
C GLU A 58 3.05 -6.75 19.19
N ALA A 59 4.24 -7.34 19.20
CA ALA A 59 5.03 -7.60 20.41
C ALA A 59 5.65 -6.31 21.02
N GLY A 60 5.43 -5.14 20.42
CA GLY A 60 5.94 -3.85 20.87
C GLY A 60 7.37 -3.55 20.44
N ALA A 61 8.06 -4.48 19.77
CA ALA A 61 9.42 -4.27 19.27
C ALA A 61 9.42 -3.32 18.07
N PHE A 62 10.26 -2.29 18.13
CA PHE A 62 10.50 -1.34 17.06
C PHE A 62 11.57 -1.84 16.10
N CYS A 63 11.33 -1.69 14.80
CA CYS A 63 12.33 -1.90 13.75
C CYS A 63 12.14 -0.91 12.60
N VAL A 64 13.12 -0.89 11.69
CA VAL A 64 13.00 -0.20 10.39
C VAL A 64 12.84 -1.25 9.30
N THR A 65 11.81 -1.10 8.47
CA THR A 65 11.47 -2.11 7.46
C THR A 65 11.81 -1.61 6.07
N ASN A 66 12.44 -2.45 5.25
CA ASN A 66 12.77 -2.15 3.87
C ASN A 66 11.53 -2.22 2.98
N LYS A 67 11.20 -1.13 2.28
CA LYS A 67 10.08 -1.06 1.32
C LYS A 67 10.26 -2.05 0.18
N ALA A 68 11.49 -2.29 -0.26
CA ALA A 68 11.78 -3.11 -1.43
C ALA A 68 11.51 -4.60 -1.20
N THR A 69 11.54 -5.08 0.05
CA THR A 69 11.32 -6.51 0.36
C THR A 69 9.86 -6.85 0.56
N ILE A 70 8.97 -5.86 0.65
CA ILE A 70 7.54 -6.04 0.88
C ILE A 70 6.85 -6.37 -0.45
N THR A 71 6.07 -7.46 -0.49
CA THR A 71 5.20 -7.81 -1.62
C THR A 71 3.93 -6.98 -1.60
N HIS A 72 3.22 -7.00 -0.47
CA HIS A 72 2.02 -6.22 -0.26
C HIS A 72 1.78 -5.92 1.22
N ILE A 73 0.95 -4.91 1.47
CA ILE A 73 0.58 -4.45 2.81
C ILE A 73 -0.92 -4.46 2.92
N ARG A 74 -1.45 -5.17 3.91
CA ARG A 74 -2.87 -5.15 4.27
C ARG A 74 -3.10 -4.11 5.36
N TYR A 75 -4.16 -3.34 5.23
CA TYR A 75 -4.55 -2.35 6.23
C TYR A 75 -6.06 -2.09 6.20
N GLU A 76 -6.58 -1.60 7.32
CA GLU A 76 -7.96 -1.11 7.40
C GLU A 76 -7.97 0.40 7.25
N GLN A 77 -8.91 0.95 6.48
CA GLN A 77 -9.10 2.39 6.43
C GLN A 77 -9.62 2.88 7.78
N THR A 78 -8.79 3.63 8.50
CA THR A 78 -9.16 4.15 9.82
C THR A 78 -9.83 5.51 9.67
N GLY A 79 -11.14 5.53 9.44
CA GLY A 79 -11.97 6.74 9.42
C GLY A 79 -12.98 6.79 8.28
N ILE A 80 -13.94 7.71 8.39
CA ILE A 80 -14.83 8.09 7.29
C ILE A 80 -14.02 9.04 6.39
N GLU A 81 -13.05 8.51 5.66
CA GLU A 81 -12.59 9.20 4.45
C GLU A 81 -13.84 9.27 3.54
N PRO A 82 -14.18 10.44 2.96
CA PRO A 82 -15.25 10.47 1.99
C PRO A 82 -14.92 9.41 0.96
N GLU A 83 -15.87 8.50 0.72
CA GLU A 83 -15.76 7.43 -0.26
C GLU A 83 -15.35 8.10 -1.56
N TYR A 84 -14.04 8.12 -1.84
CA TYR A 84 -13.52 8.59 -3.10
C TYR A 84 -14.09 7.59 -4.07
N VAL A 85 -15.17 7.97 -4.73
CA VAL A 85 -15.72 7.22 -5.86
C VAL A 85 -14.58 7.18 -6.85
N ALA A 86 -13.81 6.08 -6.81
CA ALA A 86 -12.60 5.94 -7.58
C ALA A 86 -13.04 6.06 -9.04
N LEU A 87 -12.68 7.17 -9.68
CA LEU A 87 -13.10 7.51 -11.03
C LEU A 87 -12.31 6.62 -11.98
N GLY A 88 -12.76 5.39 -12.15
CA GLY A 88 -12.06 4.40 -12.96
C GLY A 88 -12.84 3.12 -13.13
N ASN A 89 -12.30 2.24 -13.96
CA ASN A 89 -12.91 0.93 -14.22
C ASN A 89 -12.31 -0.09 -13.25
N PRO A 90 -13.14 -0.76 -12.41
CA PRO A 90 -12.67 -1.88 -11.60
C PRO A 90 -12.29 -3.05 -12.51
N VAL A 91 -11.13 -3.64 -12.26
CA VAL A 91 -10.63 -4.81 -12.99
C VAL A 91 -10.21 -5.87 -11.96
N GLU A 92 -10.81 -7.05 -12.05
CA GLU A 92 -10.34 -8.20 -11.30
C GLU A 92 -9.02 -8.71 -11.90
N VAL A 93 -8.03 -8.92 -11.02
CA VAL A 93 -6.71 -9.39 -11.39
C VAL A 93 -6.22 -10.49 -10.46
N GLN A 94 -5.36 -11.34 -10.99
CA GLN A 94 -4.50 -12.23 -10.22
C GLN A 94 -3.06 -11.75 -10.37
N ILE A 95 -2.38 -11.62 -9.24
CA ILE A 95 -0.99 -11.20 -9.12
C ILE A 95 -0.20 -12.38 -8.60
N ASN A 96 0.89 -12.72 -9.29
CA ASN A 96 1.88 -13.68 -8.82
C ASN A 96 3.15 -12.91 -8.47
N PHE A 97 3.62 -13.03 -7.24
CA PHE A 97 4.85 -12.39 -6.78
C PHE A 97 6.09 -13.23 -7.11
N ALA A 98 7.25 -12.58 -7.20
CA ALA A 98 8.53 -13.25 -7.44
C ALA A 98 8.85 -14.34 -6.38
N GLY A 99 8.41 -14.14 -5.14
CA GLY A 99 8.53 -15.11 -4.04
C GLY A 99 7.57 -16.31 -4.13
N GLY A 100 6.69 -16.37 -5.14
CA GLY A 100 5.74 -17.47 -5.37
C GLY A 100 4.37 -17.31 -4.71
N GLU A 101 4.21 -16.30 -3.84
CA GLU A 101 2.91 -15.91 -3.29
C GLU A 101 1.96 -15.39 -4.38
N GLN A 102 0.65 -15.58 -4.18
CA GLN A 102 -0.39 -15.12 -5.09
C GLN A 102 -1.41 -14.26 -4.37
N LEU A 103 -1.91 -13.22 -5.04
CA LEU A 103 -2.94 -12.32 -4.53
C LEU A 103 -3.98 -12.06 -5.62
N ARG A 104 -5.26 -12.25 -5.29
CA ARG A 104 -6.39 -12.03 -6.19
C ARG A 104 -7.32 -10.96 -5.62
N GLY A 105 -7.78 -10.05 -6.47
CA GLY A 105 -8.65 -8.95 -6.06
C GLY A 105 -8.84 -7.91 -7.16
N THR A 106 -9.29 -6.73 -6.77
CA THR A 106 -9.75 -5.69 -7.70
C THR A 106 -8.84 -4.48 -7.63
N ILE A 107 -8.39 -4.01 -8.79
CA ILE A 107 -7.71 -2.71 -8.95
C ILE A 107 -8.64 -1.75 -9.68
N VAL A 108 -8.48 -0.45 -9.46
CA VAL A 108 -9.22 0.59 -10.19
C VAL A 108 -8.26 1.29 -11.14
N ILE A 109 -8.61 1.31 -12.43
CA ILE A 109 -7.80 1.93 -13.49
C ILE A 109 -8.53 3.18 -14.00
N GLU A 110 -7.95 4.36 -13.78
CA GLU A 110 -8.54 5.68 -14.12
C GLU A 110 -8.36 6.07 -15.62
N MET A 111 -8.07 5.12 -16.50
CA MET A 111 -7.84 5.35 -17.94
C MET A 111 -9.01 4.87 -18.82
N PRO A 112 -9.28 5.54 -19.95
CA PRO A 112 -10.36 5.15 -20.86
C PRO A 112 -10.13 3.78 -21.54
N GLU A 113 -11.19 3.03 -21.77
CA GLU A 113 -11.49 2.43 -23.09
C GLU A 113 -10.49 1.50 -23.86
N GLY A 114 -9.83 0.41 -23.37
CA GLY A 114 -9.06 -0.54 -24.22
C GLY A 114 -8.40 -1.76 -23.52
N ARG A 115 -7.98 -2.78 -24.30
CA ARG A 115 -7.29 -4.01 -23.82
C ARG A 115 -5.84 -3.79 -23.34
N THR A 116 -5.19 -2.70 -23.74
CA THR A 116 -3.80 -2.35 -23.35
C THR A 116 -3.71 -1.78 -21.92
N ARG A 117 -4.84 -1.53 -21.25
CA ARG A 117 -4.92 -0.79 -19.98
C ARG A 117 -4.12 -1.39 -18.82
N LEU A 118 -4.16 -2.71 -18.61
CA LEU A 118 -3.45 -3.32 -17.48
C LEU A 118 -1.93 -3.21 -17.64
N PHE A 119 -1.46 -3.42 -18.88
CA PHE A 119 -0.05 -3.27 -19.22
C PHE A 119 0.41 -1.82 -19.04
N ASP A 120 -0.35 -0.85 -19.56
CA ASP A 120 -0.02 0.57 -19.43
C ASP A 120 -0.05 1.03 -17.97
N PHE A 121 -1.08 0.61 -17.22
CA PHE A 121 -1.22 0.87 -15.79
C PHE A 121 0.01 0.39 -15.01
N ILE A 122 0.40 -0.87 -15.15
CA ILE A 122 1.54 -1.45 -14.41
C ILE A 122 2.85 -0.77 -14.77
N ASN A 123 3.09 -0.46 -16.05
CA ASN A 123 4.31 0.24 -16.47
C ASN A 123 4.35 1.72 -16.04
N SER A 124 3.18 2.35 -15.83
CA SER A 124 3.10 3.73 -15.34
C SER A 124 3.32 3.84 -13.83
N MET A 125 3.14 2.74 -13.09
CA MET A 125 3.20 2.73 -11.64
C MET A 125 4.64 2.63 -11.12
N SER A 126 4.90 3.36 -10.04
CA SER A 126 6.15 3.27 -9.29
C SER A 126 5.88 3.05 -7.81
N GLY A 127 6.51 2.05 -7.21
CA GLY A 127 6.32 1.73 -5.79
C GLY A 127 5.06 0.92 -5.55
N PHE A 128 4.12 1.47 -4.79
CA PHE A 128 2.91 0.77 -4.34
C PHE A 128 1.64 1.31 -5.00
N PHE A 129 0.72 0.43 -5.37
CA PHE A 129 -0.63 0.79 -5.86
C PHE A 129 -1.73 0.13 -5.02
N PRO A 130 -2.93 0.74 -4.94
CA PRO A 130 -4.05 0.19 -4.16
C PRO A 130 -4.73 -0.98 -4.87
N MET A 131 -5.15 -1.95 -4.08
CA MET A 131 -5.94 -3.11 -4.48
C MET A 131 -6.94 -3.45 -3.36
N ASN A 132 -8.12 -3.92 -3.72
CA ASN A 132 -9.16 -4.28 -2.77
C ASN A 132 -9.52 -5.76 -2.88
N ILE A 133 -9.78 -6.40 -1.75
CA ILE A 133 -10.30 -7.77 -1.65
C ILE A 133 -11.47 -7.75 -0.68
N GLY A 134 -12.70 -7.72 -1.21
CA GLY A 134 -13.88 -7.40 -0.41
C GLY A 134 -13.71 -6.03 0.26
N ASP A 135 -13.93 -5.98 1.57
CA ASP A 135 -13.78 -4.76 2.39
C ASP A 135 -12.34 -4.52 2.89
N THR A 136 -11.39 -5.36 2.46
CA THR A 136 -9.99 -5.26 2.89
C THR A 136 -9.15 -4.51 1.86
N HIS A 137 -8.35 -3.55 2.34
CA HIS A 137 -7.47 -2.76 1.49
C HIS A 137 -6.03 -3.27 1.50
N TYR A 138 -5.42 -3.21 0.33
CA TYR A 138 -4.05 -3.62 0.09
C TYR A 138 -3.28 -2.53 -0.66
N LEU A 139 -2.00 -2.38 -0.33
CA LEU A 139 -1.02 -1.71 -1.16
C LEU A 139 -0.06 -2.76 -1.70
N VAL A 140 0.04 -2.87 -3.02
CA VAL A 140 0.85 -3.88 -3.71
C VAL A 140 2.09 -3.24 -4.29
N ASN A 141 3.26 -3.82 -4.02
CA ASN A 141 4.54 -3.35 -4.55
C ASN A 141 4.78 -3.87 -5.97
N VAL A 142 4.81 -2.97 -6.95
CA VAL A 142 5.03 -3.31 -8.37
C VAL A 142 6.35 -4.05 -8.56
N ALA A 143 7.39 -3.68 -7.81
CA ALA A 143 8.73 -4.26 -7.98
C ALA A 143 8.82 -5.74 -7.56
N GLN A 144 7.82 -6.24 -6.82
CA GLN A 144 7.76 -7.65 -6.39
C GLN A 144 6.85 -8.51 -7.27
N ILE A 145 6.14 -7.91 -8.23
CA ILE A 145 5.25 -8.63 -9.15
C ILE A 145 6.09 -9.36 -10.18
N ARG A 146 5.86 -10.67 -10.32
CA ARG A 146 6.42 -11.49 -11.40
C ARG A 146 5.54 -11.38 -12.65
N ASP A 147 4.25 -11.61 -12.46
CA ASP A 147 3.24 -11.49 -13.51
C ASP A 147 1.88 -11.12 -12.92
N ILE A 148 1.06 -10.48 -13.75
CA ILE A 148 -0.29 -10.03 -13.42
C ILE A 148 -1.20 -10.29 -14.62
N SER A 149 -2.36 -10.88 -14.37
CA SER A 149 -3.34 -11.23 -15.39
C SER A 149 -4.74 -10.77 -15.00
N PRO A 150 -5.55 -10.29 -15.96
CA PRO A 150 -6.98 -10.10 -15.72
C PRO A 150 -7.67 -11.44 -15.53
N LEU A 151 -8.78 -11.44 -14.79
CA LEU A 151 -9.62 -12.62 -14.56
C LEU A 151 -10.88 -12.64 -15.43
#